data_AF-A0A9W3AAU9-F1
#
_entry.id   AF-A0A9W3AAU9-F1
#
_cell.length_a   1.000
_cell.length_b   1.000
_cell.length_c   1.000
_cell.angle_alpha   90.00
_cell.angle_beta   90.00
_cell.angle_gamma   90.00
#
_symmetry.space_group_name_H-M   'P 1'
#
loop_
_entity.id
_entity.type
_entity.pdbx_description
1 polymer ?
#
loop_
_entity_poly.entity_id
_entity_poly.type
_entity_poly.pdbx_seq_one_letter_code
_entity_poly.pdbx_strand_id
1 'polypeptide(L)'
;MFDFLKKWFRIFASAVVALLKRCIGSCGSEPEDFEKNIDIITGISNHFPSPDVFTNMSFKDERQAKGDYVKQEQSCDKSYASSLKEVEVDFESSEATCVQNPGHVNFIPITELKTSHFPVKFQDQDILETVKQLGDVTVKISVLVSGKLKTGSGKIFYIDKNTENCSCPCSDCRNSNKPRKTWWELVVVTSTHVVTNNEEAENSKCRLFYDNETSSMVNIEGLWVTKWSENSEICRLICVTCDENLANRLTLLIDNFIEIYESTFDKFYDVKRKEKLVVIVSHPHGGPKKVTIGKSGEQIKVSDGNCVLAYTTDTCPGSTGAFLYIL
;
A
#
# COMPACT_ATOMS: atom_id res chain seq x y z
N MET A 1 -0.42 -25.99 -0.26
CA MET A 1 0.66 -25.69 -1.25
C MET A 1 0.29 -26.13 -2.66
N PHE A 2 -0.13 -27.39 -2.90
CA PHE A 2 -0.48 -27.88 -4.24
C PHE A 2 -1.77 -27.30 -4.86
N ASP A 3 -2.82 -27.01 -4.08
CA ASP A 3 -4.05 -26.43 -4.62
C ASP A 3 -3.91 -24.93 -4.96
N PHE A 4 -3.00 -24.24 -4.28
CA PHE A 4 -2.63 -22.85 -4.58
C PHE A 4 -1.85 -22.76 -5.91
N LEU A 5 -0.91 -23.69 -6.15
CA LEU A 5 -0.20 -23.81 -7.43
C LEU A 5 -1.13 -24.19 -8.59
N LYS A 6 -2.19 -24.98 -8.36
CA LYS A 6 -3.21 -25.29 -9.39
C LYS A 6 -4.10 -24.09 -9.73
N LYS A 7 -4.49 -23.27 -8.73
CA LYS A 7 -5.20 -21.99 -8.96
C LYS A 7 -4.28 -21.03 -9.74
N TRP A 8 -2.99 -20.98 -9.37
CA TRP A 8 -1.94 -20.21 -10.04
C TRP A 8 -1.72 -20.64 -11.51
N PHE A 9 -1.66 -21.94 -11.80
CA PHE A 9 -1.48 -22.45 -13.17
C PHE A 9 -2.68 -22.19 -14.08
N ARG A 10 -3.91 -22.25 -13.56
CA ARG A 10 -5.13 -21.95 -14.33
C ARG A 10 -5.25 -20.46 -14.69
N ILE A 11 -4.84 -19.59 -13.77
CA ILE A 11 -4.82 -18.14 -13.97
C ILE A 11 -3.69 -17.76 -14.93
N PHE A 12 -2.49 -18.32 -14.76
CA PHE A 12 -1.36 -18.12 -15.66
C PHE A 12 -1.66 -18.61 -17.09
N ALA A 13 -2.26 -19.80 -17.24
CA ALA A 13 -2.64 -20.33 -18.54
C ALA A 13 -3.71 -19.45 -19.25
N SER A 14 -4.67 -18.91 -18.50
CA SER A 14 -5.72 -18.05 -19.07
C SER A 14 -5.16 -16.69 -19.53
N ALA A 15 -4.25 -16.10 -18.75
CA ALA A 15 -3.57 -14.85 -19.11
C ALA A 15 -2.61 -15.03 -20.31
N VAL A 16 -1.88 -16.14 -20.37
CA VAL A 16 -1.00 -16.46 -21.51
C VAL A 16 -1.82 -16.75 -22.77
N VAL A 17 -2.96 -17.46 -22.67
CA VAL A 17 -3.86 -17.68 -23.82
C VAL A 17 -4.49 -16.38 -24.32
N ALA A 18 -4.83 -15.44 -23.43
CA ALA A 18 -5.32 -14.11 -23.80
C ALA A 18 -4.23 -13.25 -24.48
N LEU A 19 -2.97 -13.37 -24.03
CA LEU A 19 -1.80 -12.74 -24.65
C LEU A 19 -1.47 -13.34 -26.02
N LEU A 20 -1.53 -14.67 -26.17
CA LEU A 20 -1.28 -15.35 -27.45
C LEU A 20 -2.39 -15.04 -28.48
N LYS A 21 -3.65 -14.94 -28.05
CA LYS A 21 -4.75 -14.47 -28.90
C LYS A 21 -4.59 -13.00 -29.33
N ARG A 22 -4.00 -12.14 -28.48
CA ARG A 22 -3.63 -10.74 -28.80
C ARG A 22 -2.53 -10.63 -29.85
N CYS A 23 -1.51 -11.50 -29.81
CA CYS A 23 -0.42 -11.49 -30.78
C CYS A 23 -0.84 -12.01 -32.17
N ILE A 24 -1.68 -13.04 -32.22
CA ILE A 24 -2.10 -13.67 -33.50
C ILE A 24 -3.18 -12.84 -34.22
N GLY A 25 -3.97 -12.04 -33.50
CA GLY A 25 -5.07 -11.26 -34.09
C GLY A 25 -4.70 -9.89 -34.66
N SER A 26 -3.49 -9.36 -34.39
CA SER A 26 -3.21 -7.92 -34.58
C SER A 26 -2.06 -7.58 -35.55
N CYS A 27 -1.24 -8.54 -35.97
CA CYS A 27 -0.10 -8.27 -36.86
C CYS A 27 -0.14 -9.18 -38.09
N GLY A 28 -0.57 -8.61 -39.21
CA GLY A 28 -0.37 -9.18 -40.54
C GLY A 28 0.93 -8.70 -41.19
N SER A 29 2.03 -8.62 -40.45
CA SER A 29 3.33 -8.19 -41.00
C SER A 29 4.50 -8.82 -40.23
N GLU A 30 5.50 -9.27 -40.99
CA GLU A 30 6.72 -9.97 -40.53
C GLU A 30 7.68 -9.08 -39.71
N PRO A 31 8.57 -9.65 -38.88
CA PRO A 31 9.33 -8.92 -37.88
C PRO A 31 10.80 -8.70 -38.29
N GLU A 32 11.08 -7.60 -38.98
CA GLU A 32 12.43 -7.01 -39.05
C GLU A 32 12.27 -5.48 -38.99
N ASP A 33 12.85 -4.84 -37.96
CA ASP A 33 13.07 -3.37 -37.78
C ASP A 33 12.57 -2.78 -36.45
N PHE A 34 13.17 -3.19 -35.32
CA PHE A 34 12.93 -2.53 -34.03
C PHE A 34 14.19 -1.99 -33.33
N GLU A 35 15.31 -1.81 -34.05
CA GLU A 35 16.61 -1.51 -33.41
C GLU A 35 17.26 -0.17 -33.75
N LYS A 36 16.56 0.79 -34.37
CA LYS A 36 17.13 2.12 -34.61
C LYS A 36 16.14 3.22 -34.29
N ASN A 37 16.36 3.91 -33.17
CA ASN A 37 16.40 5.37 -33.06
C ASN A 37 16.45 5.79 -31.59
N ILE A 38 17.67 5.93 -31.07
CA ILE A 38 18.01 6.77 -29.92
C ILE A 38 18.92 7.85 -30.49
N ASP A 39 18.51 9.12 -30.43
CA ASP A 39 19.39 10.26 -30.13
C ASP A 39 18.67 11.63 -30.17
N ILE A 40 19.15 12.55 -29.33
CA ILE A 40 19.15 14.05 -29.42
C ILE A 40 18.30 14.91 -28.42
N ILE A 41 19.04 15.43 -27.41
CA ILE A 41 19.28 16.85 -26.99
C ILE A 41 18.33 17.61 -26.03
N THR A 42 18.84 17.77 -24.79
CA THR A 42 19.03 18.94 -23.87
C THR A 42 18.05 20.13 -23.74
N GLY A 43 17.83 20.57 -22.48
CA GLY A 43 18.22 21.94 -22.05
C GLY A 43 17.20 22.86 -21.33
N ILE A 44 17.47 23.10 -20.03
CA ILE A 44 17.23 24.33 -19.21
C ILE A 44 15.86 24.54 -18.49
N SER A 45 16.01 25.10 -17.28
CA SER A 45 15.19 25.15 -16.07
C SER A 45 14.11 26.25 -15.98
N ASN A 46 13.17 26.11 -15.03
CA ASN A 46 13.04 26.98 -13.84
C ASN A 46 11.89 26.56 -12.90
N HIS A 47 12.03 26.99 -11.64
CA HIS A 47 11.38 26.59 -10.39
C HIS A 47 9.85 26.38 -10.36
N PHE A 48 9.45 25.26 -9.75
CA PHE A 48 8.16 25.06 -9.06
C PHE A 48 8.38 24.21 -7.78
N PRO A 49 7.54 24.35 -6.73
CA PRO A 49 7.64 23.56 -5.51
C PRO A 49 7.56 22.06 -5.82
N SER A 50 8.34 21.24 -5.12
CA SER A 50 8.49 19.80 -5.41
C SER A 50 7.13 19.10 -5.40
N PRO A 51 6.71 18.41 -6.48
CA PRO A 51 5.59 17.49 -6.40
C PRO A 51 5.97 16.35 -5.45
N ASP A 52 5.04 15.96 -4.57
CA ASP A 52 5.18 14.77 -3.73
C ASP A 52 5.48 13.57 -4.63
N VAL A 53 6.70 13.04 -4.53
CA VAL A 53 7.19 11.92 -5.32
C VAL A 53 6.57 10.65 -4.75
N PHE A 54 5.77 9.95 -5.55
CA PHE A 54 5.38 8.58 -5.24
C PHE A 54 5.64 7.69 -6.43
N THR A 55 6.47 6.67 -6.23
CA THR A 55 6.72 5.61 -7.20
C THR A 55 5.54 4.64 -7.17
N ASN A 56 4.97 4.38 -8.34
CA ASN A 56 3.87 3.44 -8.47
C ASN A 56 4.40 2.01 -8.52
N MET A 57 4.03 1.15 -7.57
CA MET A 57 4.23 -0.30 -7.71
C MET A 57 3.14 -0.87 -8.63
N SER A 58 3.51 -1.38 -9.79
CA SER A 58 2.57 -2.12 -10.63
C SER A 58 2.30 -3.50 -10.03
N PHE A 59 1.15 -4.11 -10.36
CA PHE A 59 0.85 -5.51 -9.99
C PHE A 59 1.89 -6.54 -10.51
N LYS A 60 2.75 -6.16 -11.45
CA LYS A 60 3.88 -6.99 -11.87
C LYS A 60 5.01 -6.94 -10.84
N ASP A 61 5.29 -5.75 -10.31
CA ASP A 61 6.28 -5.54 -9.25
C ASP A 61 5.83 -6.20 -7.94
N GLU A 62 4.53 -6.19 -7.66
CA GLU A 62 3.93 -6.94 -6.53
C GLU A 62 4.18 -8.47 -6.62
N ARG A 63 4.06 -9.05 -7.83
CA ARG A 63 4.29 -10.48 -8.06
C ARG A 63 5.76 -10.87 -7.98
N GLN A 64 6.64 -10.00 -8.47
CA GLN A 64 8.10 -10.19 -8.39
C GLN A 64 8.62 -10.00 -6.96
N ALA A 65 8.10 -9.03 -6.20
CA ALA A 65 8.43 -8.80 -4.79
C ALA A 65 8.25 -10.03 -3.89
N LYS A 66 7.24 -10.85 -4.19
CA LYS A 66 6.94 -12.09 -3.46
C LYS A 66 7.96 -13.19 -3.77
N GLY A 67 8.55 -13.20 -4.97
CA GLY A 67 9.63 -14.10 -5.36
C GLY A 67 11.00 -13.67 -4.84
N ASP A 68 11.24 -12.36 -4.78
CA ASP A 68 12.53 -11.77 -4.36
C ASP A 68 12.62 -11.54 -2.84
N TYR A 69 11.58 -11.91 -2.05
CA TYR A 69 11.64 -11.87 -0.59
C TYR A 69 12.58 -12.97 -0.08
N VAL A 70 13.87 -12.66 -0.05
CA VAL A 70 14.86 -13.43 0.69
C VAL A 70 14.68 -13.07 2.17
N LYS A 71 14.19 -14.01 2.97
CA LYS A 71 14.27 -13.89 4.43
C LYS A 71 15.73 -13.66 4.80
N GLN A 72 16.08 -12.45 5.22
CA GLN A 72 17.37 -12.27 5.90
C GLN A 72 17.31 -13.14 7.15
N GLU A 73 18.25 -14.07 7.30
CA GLU A 73 18.39 -14.90 8.50
C GLU A 73 18.63 -13.98 9.71
N GLN A 74 17.56 -13.64 10.43
CA GLN A 74 17.65 -13.01 11.74
C GLN A 74 17.43 -14.08 12.80
N SER A 75 18.44 -14.26 13.65
CA SER A 75 18.35 -15.19 14.77
C SER A 75 17.26 -14.74 15.75
N CYS A 76 16.59 -15.71 16.36
CA CYS A 76 15.47 -15.48 17.26
C CYS A 76 15.85 -14.87 18.64
N ASP A 77 17.11 -14.44 18.83
CA ASP A 77 17.66 -14.00 20.12
C ASP A 77 17.75 -12.48 20.25
N LYS A 78 16.63 -11.81 20.05
CA LYS A 78 16.54 -10.35 20.20
C LYS A 78 15.56 -9.99 21.31
N SER A 79 16.08 -9.72 22.51
CA SER A 79 15.31 -9.16 23.62
C SER A 79 15.21 -7.64 23.48
N TYR A 80 14.01 -7.12 23.24
CA TYR A 80 13.76 -5.68 23.12
C TYR A 80 12.53 -5.32 23.95
N ALA A 81 12.64 -4.26 24.72
CA ALA A 81 11.58 -3.69 25.53
C ALA A 81 11.18 -2.34 24.95
N SER A 82 9.95 -2.21 24.47
CA SER A 82 9.30 -0.91 24.33
C SER A 82 7.87 -1.02 24.86
N SER A 83 7.49 -0.06 25.71
CA SER A 83 6.12 0.10 26.20
C SER A 83 5.64 1.46 25.74
N LEU A 84 5.01 1.48 24.56
CA LEU A 84 4.31 2.68 24.09
C LEU A 84 3.05 2.86 24.92
N LYS A 85 3.07 3.83 25.85
CA LYS A 85 1.83 4.41 26.38
C LYS A 85 1.07 5.02 25.20
N GLU A 86 -0.24 4.78 25.13
CA GLU A 86 -1.09 5.36 24.10
C GLU A 86 -1.11 6.88 24.29
N VAL A 87 -0.30 7.58 23.50
CA VAL A 87 -0.42 9.02 23.33
C VAL A 87 -1.45 9.23 22.23
N GLU A 88 -2.66 9.61 22.60
CA GLU A 88 -3.68 10.00 21.65
C GLU A 88 -3.32 11.39 21.09
N VAL A 89 -3.30 11.51 19.77
CA VAL A 89 -3.21 12.81 19.10
C VAL A 89 -4.62 13.32 18.90
N ASP A 90 -4.86 14.56 19.31
CA ASP A 90 -6.08 15.29 19.01
C ASP A 90 -6.15 15.57 17.50
N PHE A 91 -6.81 14.67 16.78
CA PHE A 91 -6.92 14.71 15.34
C PHE A 91 -7.72 15.94 14.86
N GLU A 92 -8.79 16.33 15.56
CA GLU A 92 -9.62 17.48 15.19
C GLU A 92 -8.79 18.77 15.15
N SER A 93 -7.89 18.95 16.12
CA SER A 93 -6.97 20.09 16.14
C SER A 93 -5.99 20.12 14.95
N SER A 94 -5.54 18.93 14.50
CA SER A 94 -4.58 18.80 13.40
C SER A 94 -5.23 19.01 12.03
N GLU A 95 -6.49 18.62 11.88
CA GLU A 95 -7.28 18.82 10.67
C GLU A 95 -7.62 20.31 10.47
N ALA A 96 -8.01 21.01 11.54
CA ALA A 96 -8.32 22.44 11.51
C ALA A 96 -7.12 23.33 11.19
N THR A 97 -5.90 22.86 11.50
CA THR A 97 -4.65 23.59 11.29
C THR A 97 -3.88 23.18 10.04
N CYS A 98 -4.44 22.28 9.22
CA CYS A 98 -3.80 21.81 7.99
C CYS A 98 -3.71 22.93 6.95
N VAL A 99 -2.47 23.38 6.67
CA VAL A 99 -2.20 24.44 5.69
C VAL A 99 -2.40 23.96 4.24
N GLN A 100 -2.11 22.69 3.96
CA GLN A 100 -2.16 22.14 2.60
C GLN A 100 -3.60 21.91 2.12
N ASN A 101 -4.50 21.46 3.01
CA ASN A 101 -5.93 21.29 2.70
C ASN A 101 -6.79 21.79 3.86
N PRO A 102 -7.01 23.11 3.98
CA PRO A 102 -7.82 23.67 5.06
C PRO A 102 -9.22 23.05 5.08
N GLY A 103 -9.58 22.44 6.22
CA GLY A 103 -10.88 21.79 6.43
C GLY A 103 -11.12 20.52 5.62
N HIS A 104 -10.14 20.04 4.84
CA HIS A 104 -10.17 18.76 4.11
C HIS A 104 -11.48 18.49 3.35
N VAL A 105 -12.01 19.52 2.67
CA VAL A 105 -13.36 19.49 2.05
C VAL A 105 -13.58 18.35 1.05
N ASN A 106 -12.51 17.84 0.43
CA ASN A 106 -12.56 16.75 -0.55
C ASN A 106 -12.19 15.38 0.03
N PHE A 107 -11.93 15.29 1.34
CA PHE A 107 -11.62 14.03 2.01
C PHE A 107 -12.91 13.37 2.49
N ILE A 108 -13.37 12.40 1.72
CA ILE A 108 -14.64 11.72 1.95
C ILE A 108 -14.42 10.63 3.01
N PRO A 109 -15.14 10.61 4.15
CA PRO A 109 -15.08 9.48 5.07
C PRO A 109 -15.39 8.17 4.35
N ILE A 110 -14.60 7.11 4.59
CA ILE A 110 -14.77 5.87 3.82
C ILE A 110 -16.16 5.24 4.00
N THR A 111 -16.78 5.45 5.15
CA THR A 111 -18.14 5.03 5.49
C THR A 111 -19.21 5.75 4.66
N GLU A 112 -18.90 6.93 4.13
CA GLU A 112 -19.80 7.77 3.34
C GLU A 112 -19.59 7.63 1.83
N LEU A 113 -18.53 6.93 1.40
CA LEU A 113 -18.20 6.76 -0.01
C LEU A 113 -19.33 6.08 -0.80
N LYS A 114 -19.72 6.70 -1.92
CA LYS A 114 -20.80 6.29 -2.83
C LYS A 114 -20.32 6.38 -4.28
N THR A 115 -21.02 5.69 -5.18
CA THR A 115 -20.75 5.74 -6.64
C THR A 115 -20.82 7.18 -7.18
N SER A 116 -21.72 8.01 -6.66
CA SER A 116 -21.89 9.42 -7.07
C SER A 116 -20.68 10.31 -6.77
N HIS A 117 -19.75 9.89 -5.91
CA HIS A 117 -18.52 10.63 -5.64
C HIS A 117 -17.46 10.48 -6.73
N PHE A 118 -17.58 9.45 -7.58
CA PHE A 118 -16.66 9.26 -8.69
C PHE A 118 -17.08 10.12 -9.90
N PRO A 119 -16.12 10.49 -10.78
CA PRO A 119 -16.45 11.10 -12.07
C PRO A 119 -17.43 10.21 -12.86
N VAL A 120 -18.35 10.81 -13.62
CA VAL A 120 -19.47 10.12 -14.31
C VAL A 120 -19.06 8.80 -14.99
N LYS A 121 -17.94 8.79 -15.71
CA LYS A 121 -17.41 7.60 -16.43
C LYS A 121 -16.87 6.47 -15.54
N PHE A 122 -16.75 6.71 -14.24
CA PHE A 122 -16.25 5.80 -13.22
C PHE A 122 -17.29 5.60 -12.09
N GLN A 123 -18.54 6.02 -12.28
CA GLN A 123 -19.64 5.76 -11.33
C GLN A 123 -20.12 4.32 -11.47
N ASP A 124 -19.28 3.38 -11.06
CA ASP A 124 -19.49 1.95 -11.21
C ASP A 124 -19.33 1.25 -9.85
N GLN A 125 -20.14 0.21 -9.64
CA GLN A 125 -20.18 -0.50 -8.37
C GLN A 125 -18.86 -1.24 -8.11
N ASP A 126 -18.21 -1.79 -9.14
CA ASP A 126 -16.95 -2.54 -8.98
C ASP A 126 -15.81 -1.60 -8.53
N ILE A 127 -15.83 -0.34 -8.99
CA ILE A 127 -14.87 0.70 -8.53
C ILE A 127 -15.13 1.05 -7.07
N LEU A 128 -16.40 1.28 -6.69
CA LEU A 128 -16.76 1.57 -5.30
C LEU A 128 -16.33 0.44 -4.36
N GLU A 129 -16.60 -0.81 -4.74
CA GLU A 129 -16.22 -1.99 -3.97
C GLU A 129 -14.71 -2.17 -3.90
N THR A 130 -13.99 -1.95 -5.00
CA THR A 130 -12.52 -2.01 -5.01
C THR A 130 -11.91 -0.99 -4.04
N VAL A 131 -12.42 0.25 -4.01
CA VAL A 131 -11.92 1.29 -3.09
C VAL A 131 -12.25 0.96 -1.63
N LYS A 132 -13.43 0.39 -1.36
CA LYS A 132 -13.78 -0.07 -0.01
C LYS A 132 -12.86 -1.20 0.46
N GLN A 133 -12.60 -2.19 -0.40
CA GLN A 133 -11.67 -3.29 -0.07
C GLN A 133 -10.23 -2.81 0.07
N LEU A 134 -9.81 -1.79 -0.68
CA LEU A 134 -8.53 -1.12 -0.42
C LEU A 134 -8.49 -0.52 0.99
N GLY A 135 -9.60 0.07 1.45
CA GLY A 135 -9.75 0.55 2.82
C GLY A 135 -9.63 -0.53 3.88
N ASP A 136 -10.14 -1.73 3.63
CA ASP A 136 -10.03 -2.86 4.55
C ASP A 136 -8.58 -3.31 4.78
N VAL A 137 -7.71 -3.15 3.78
CA VAL A 137 -6.27 -3.45 3.86
C VAL A 137 -5.40 -2.21 4.13
N THR A 138 -6.00 -1.02 4.24
CA THR A 138 -5.32 0.22 4.61
C THR A 138 -5.18 0.32 6.12
N VAL A 139 -3.98 0.70 6.59
CA VAL A 139 -3.63 0.77 8.01
C VAL A 139 -3.16 2.15 8.41
N LYS A 140 -3.49 2.56 9.63
CA LYS A 140 -2.90 3.73 10.28
C LYS A 140 -1.59 3.31 10.93
N ILE A 141 -0.52 4.02 10.66
CA ILE A 141 0.78 3.80 11.29
C ILE A 141 1.01 4.93 12.29
N SER A 142 1.47 4.60 13.49
CA SER A 142 1.84 5.54 14.53
C SER A 142 3.21 5.17 15.09
N VAL A 143 4.14 6.10 15.09
CA VAL A 143 5.55 5.91 15.48
C VAL A 143 5.89 6.95 16.53
N LEU A 144 6.50 6.53 17.63
CA LEU A 144 7.01 7.46 18.64
C LEU A 144 8.48 7.77 18.39
N VAL A 145 8.80 9.00 18.01
CA VAL A 145 10.18 9.45 17.74
C VAL A 145 10.56 10.53 18.74
N SER A 146 11.52 10.24 19.62
CA SER A 146 11.99 11.19 20.66
C SER A 146 10.85 11.82 21.46
N GLY A 147 9.81 11.04 21.79
CA GLY A 147 8.64 11.49 22.55
C GLY A 147 7.58 12.23 21.73
N LYS A 148 7.76 12.41 20.42
CA LYS A 148 6.76 12.99 19.51
C LYS A 148 6.07 11.90 18.71
N LEU A 149 4.74 11.94 18.65
CA LEU A 149 3.98 11.02 17.81
C LEU A 149 4.03 11.48 16.37
N LYS A 150 4.42 10.57 15.49
CA LYS A 150 4.39 10.69 14.05
C LYS A 150 3.36 9.69 13.51
N THR A 151 2.54 10.12 12.56
CA THR A 151 1.50 9.28 11.97
C THR A 151 1.64 9.20 10.46
N GLY A 152 1.18 8.09 9.89
CA GLY A 152 1.09 7.92 8.46
C GLY A 152 0.11 6.82 8.10
N SER A 153 0.08 6.48 6.81
CA SER A 153 -0.74 5.41 6.26
C SER A 153 0.14 4.29 5.72
N GLY A 154 -0.44 3.12 5.52
CA GLY A 154 0.17 2.02 4.79
C GLY A 154 -0.88 1.06 4.26
N LYS A 155 -0.44 0.05 3.52
CA LYS A 155 -1.30 -1.05 3.03
C LYS A 155 -0.70 -2.38 3.42
N ILE A 156 -1.51 -3.29 3.97
CA ILE A 156 -1.11 -4.68 4.15
C ILE A 156 -1.00 -5.30 2.77
N PHE A 157 0.20 -5.72 2.42
CA PHE A 157 0.54 -6.21 1.10
C PHE A 157 0.44 -7.74 1.01
N TYR A 158 0.97 -8.46 2.00
CA TYR A 158 0.71 -9.89 2.18
C TYR A 158 0.95 -10.30 3.64
N ILE A 159 0.54 -11.53 3.94
CA ILE A 159 0.73 -12.17 5.24
C ILE A 159 1.44 -13.51 4.99
N ASP A 160 2.45 -13.78 5.80
CA ASP A 160 3.14 -15.08 5.79
C ASP A 160 3.03 -15.75 7.16
N LYS A 161 2.77 -17.05 7.15
CA LYS A 161 2.72 -17.84 8.38
C LYS A 161 4.14 -18.26 8.71
N ASN A 162 4.64 -17.89 9.88
CA ASN A 162 5.92 -18.40 10.32
C ASN A 162 5.79 -19.91 10.63
N THR A 163 6.66 -20.71 9.99
CA THR A 163 6.75 -22.17 10.13
C THR A 163 8.00 -22.63 10.87
N GLU A 164 8.82 -21.69 11.33
CA GLU A 164 10.04 -21.96 12.07
C GLU A 164 9.70 -22.34 13.52
N ASN A 165 10.60 -23.07 14.19
CA ASN A 165 10.41 -23.49 15.58
C ASN A 165 10.72 -22.36 16.58
N CYS A 166 10.38 -21.12 16.23
CA CYS A 166 10.61 -19.95 17.05
C CYS A 166 9.34 -19.52 17.79
N SER A 167 9.52 -18.87 18.93
CA SER A 167 8.42 -18.27 19.68
C SER A 167 8.00 -16.96 19.00
N CYS A 168 6.71 -16.62 19.07
CA CYS A 168 6.20 -15.37 18.52
C CYS A 168 6.89 -14.16 19.15
N PRO A 169 7.37 -13.20 18.35
CA PRO A 169 8.05 -12.00 18.84
C PRO A 169 7.10 -10.87 19.27
N CYS A 170 5.76 -11.04 19.26
CA CYS A 170 4.87 -9.99 19.76
C CYS A 170 5.08 -9.73 21.26
N SER A 171 4.78 -8.52 21.74
CA SER A 171 4.94 -8.15 23.15
C SER A 171 4.24 -9.10 24.13
N ASP A 172 3.03 -9.56 23.81
CA ASP A 172 2.28 -10.51 24.63
C ASP A 172 3.01 -11.84 24.79
N CYS A 173 3.59 -12.37 23.70
CA CYS A 173 4.33 -13.63 23.75
C CYS A 173 5.71 -13.47 24.39
N ARG A 174 6.41 -12.36 24.14
CA ARG A 174 7.72 -12.07 24.74
C ARG A 174 7.67 -12.05 26.26
N ASN A 175 6.59 -11.53 26.84
CA ASN A 175 6.41 -11.43 28.29
C ASN A 175 5.67 -12.63 28.90
N SER A 176 5.27 -13.61 28.08
CA SER A 176 4.51 -14.77 28.52
C SER A 176 5.42 -15.95 28.84
N ASN A 177 5.10 -16.67 29.90
CA ASN A 177 5.72 -17.98 30.21
C ASN A 177 5.26 -19.09 29.23
N LYS A 178 4.29 -18.79 28.36
CA LYS A 178 3.74 -19.69 27.34
C LYS A 178 3.65 -18.95 25.99
N PRO A 179 4.80 -18.60 25.37
CA PRO A 179 4.79 -17.92 24.09
C PRO A 179 4.18 -18.82 23.01
N ARG A 180 3.39 -18.24 22.11
CA ARG A 180 2.83 -18.99 20.98
C ARG A 180 3.94 -19.38 20.00
N LYS A 181 3.89 -20.61 19.50
CA LYS A 181 4.83 -21.12 18.49
C LYS A 181 4.37 -20.90 17.05
N THR A 182 3.11 -20.51 16.87
CA THR A 182 2.54 -20.17 15.58
C THR A 182 2.20 -18.70 15.58
N TRP A 183 2.67 -18.00 14.56
CA TRP A 183 2.49 -16.57 14.38
C TRP A 183 2.64 -16.20 12.90
N TRP A 184 2.30 -14.96 12.56
CA TRP A 184 2.26 -14.45 11.21
C TRP A 184 3.02 -13.14 11.10
N GLU A 185 3.79 -13.00 10.03
CA GLU A 185 4.37 -11.75 9.56
C GLU A 185 3.35 -11.05 8.67
N LEU A 186 3.11 -9.77 8.91
CA LEU A 186 2.31 -8.92 8.05
C LEU A 186 3.22 -7.89 7.42
N VAL A 187 3.26 -7.86 6.09
CA VAL A 187 4.08 -6.90 5.36
C VAL A 187 3.23 -5.69 5.04
N VAL A 188 3.52 -4.57 5.72
CA VAL A 188 2.88 -3.29 5.48
C VAL A 188 3.80 -2.47 4.56
N VAL A 189 3.31 -2.11 3.38
CA VAL A 189 4.00 -1.16 2.50
C VAL A 189 3.62 0.25 2.91
N THR A 190 4.61 1.10 3.12
CA THR A 190 4.45 2.51 3.49
C THR A 190 5.64 3.33 2.98
N SER A 191 5.68 4.62 3.30
CA SER A 191 6.80 5.48 2.96
C SER A 191 7.93 5.40 3.99
N THR A 192 9.19 5.51 3.55
CA THR A 192 10.36 5.71 4.43
C THR A 192 10.25 6.99 5.25
N HIS A 193 9.45 7.96 4.80
CA HIS A 193 9.11 9.16 5.57
C HIS A 193 8.15 8.87 6.72
N VAL A 194 7.49 7.70 6.78
CA VAL A 194 6.67 7.28 7.93
C VAL A 194 7.52 6.48 8.90
N VAL A 195 8.22 5.44 8.43
CA VAL A 195 9.14 4.61 9.22
C VAL A 195 10.50 4.53 8.55
N THR A 196 11.51 5.09 9.21
CA THR A 196 12.83 5.35 8.61
C THR A 196 13.84 4.23 8.90
N ASN A 197 13.77 3.61 10.08
CA ASN A 197 14.74 2.64 10.56
C ASN A 197 14.10 1.62 11.53
N ASN A 198 14.87 0.63 11.99
CA ASN A 198 14.37 -0.43 12.85
C ASN A 198 13.95 0.05 14.24
N GLU A 199 14.61 1.08 14.79
CA GLU A 199 14.20 1.67 16.07
C GLU A 199 12.79 2.29 15.95
N GLU A 200 12.51 3.01 14.86
CA GLU A 200 11.16 3.52 14.57
C GLU A 200 10.17 2.38 14.34
N ALA A 201 10.57 1.31 13.64
CA ALA A 201 9.71 0.15 13.38
C ALA A 201 9.29 -0.57 14.67
N GLU A 202 10.24 -0.83 15.57
CA GLU A 202 9.99 -1.44 16.89
C GLU A 202 9.16 -0.55 17.82
N ASN A 203 9.17 0.77 17.57
CA ASN A 203 8.33 1.76 18.26
C ASN A 203 7.09 2.16 17.44
N SER A 204 6.69 1.32 16.47
CA SER A 204 5.51 1.55 15.65
C SER A 204 4.33 0.68 16.06
N LYS A 205 3.13 1.25 16.00
CA LYS A 205 1.86 0.54 16.07
C LYS A 205 1.11 0.75 14.75
N CYS A 206 0.63 -0.35 14.19
CA CYS A 206 -0.27 -0.33 13.05
C CYS A 206 -1.68 -0.63 13.55
N ARG A 207 -2.61 0.27 13.25
CA ARG A 207 -4.00 0.20 13.68
C ARG A 207 -4.88 -0.12 12.48
N LEU A 208 -5.59 -1.23 12.59
CA LEU A 208 -6.46 -1.80 11.57
C LEU A 208 -7.91 -1.35 11.78
N PHE A 209 -8.68 -1.31 10.70
CA PHE A 209 -10.14 -1.09 10.71
C PHE A 209 -10.61 0.23 11.35
N TYR A 210 -9.77 1.28 11.34
CA TYR A 210 -10.13 2.59 11.89
C TYR A 210 -10.88 3.45 10.86
N ASP A 211 -12.16 3.15 10.68
CA ASP A 211 -13.03 3.80 9.67
C ASP A 211 -13.71 5.06 10.20
N ASN A 212 -13.96 5.12 11.51
CA ASN A 212 -14.53 6.25 12.24
C ASN A 212 -14.13 6.17 13.73
N GLU A 213 -14.49 7.19 14.52
CA GLU A 213 -14.13 7.27 15.95
C GLU A 213 -14.72 6.17 16.83
N THR A 214 -15.78 5.50 16.37
CA THR A 214 -16.43 4.39 17.10
C THR A 214 -15.99 3.01 16.63
N SER A 215 -15.06 2.93 15.67
CA SER A 215 -14.58 1.67 15.12
C SER A 215 -13.93 0.78 16.18
N SER A 216 -14.24 -0.51 16.15
CA SER A 216 -13.49 -1.52 16.92
C SER A 216 -12.13 -1.75 16.26
N MET A 217 -11.11 -1.07 16.77
CA MET A 217 -9.76 -1.09 16.23
C MET A 217 -8.97 -2.31 16.69
N VAL A 218 -8.10 -2.83 15.82
CA VAL A 218 -7.13 -3.88 16.17
C VAL A 218 -5.73 -3.32 15.99
N ASN A 219 -4.89 -3.43 17.02
CA ASN A 219 -3.50 -2.98 16.96
C ASN A 219 -2.57 -4.16 16.68
N ILE A 220 -1.61 -3.97 15.78
CA ILE A 220 -0.48 -4.86 15.57
C ILE A 220 0.83 -4.08 15.73
N GLU A 221 1.88 -4.74 16.20
CA GLU A 221 3.18 -4.12 16.48
C GLU A 221 4.09 -4.23 15.28
N GLY A 222 4.86 -3.17 15.00
CA GLY A 222 6.00 -3.27 14.09
C GLY A 222 7.17 -4.00 14.74
N LEU A 223 7.95 -4.69 13.92
CA LEU A 223 9.14 -5.42 14.34
C LEU A 223 10.41 -4.87 13.69
N TRP A 224 10.43 -4.73 12.37
CA TRP A 224 11.56 -4.15 11.65
C TRP A 224 11.09 -3.58 10.33
N VAL A 225 11.97 -2.83 9.67
CA VAL A 225 11.71 -2.23 8.37
C VAL A 225 12.81 -2.60 7.39
N THR A 226 12.42 -2.87 6.15
CA THR A 226 13.36 -3.00 5.03
C THR A 226 13.01 -1.99 3.96
N LYS A 227 14.03 -1.34 3.38
CA LYS A 227 13.82 -0.47 2.22
C LYS A 227 13.70 -1.33 0.97
N TRP A 228 12.92 -0.85 0.00
CA TRP A 228 12.86 -1.51 -1.31
C TRP A 228 14.20 -1.41 -2.06
N SER A 229 14.81 -0.23 -2.01
CA SER A 229 16.18 0.05 -2.46
C SER A 229 16.72 1.23 -1.64
N GLU A 230 18.03 1.49 -1.71
CA GLU A 230 18.66 2.55 -0.90
C GLU A 230 18.03 3.94 -1.13
N ASN A 231 17.61 4.19 -2.38
CA ASN A 231 17.02 5.46 -2.83
C ASN A 231 15.49 5.44 -2.87
N SER A 232 14.84 4.32 -2.51
CA SER A 232 13.39 4.25 -2.54
C SER A 232 12.77 5.00 -1.37
N GLU A 233 11.72 5.78 -1.65
CA GLU A 233 10.86 6.38 -0.65
C GLU A 233 9.81 5.41 -0.10
N ILE A 234 9.88 4.13 -0.52
CA ILE A 234 8.98 3.05 -0.11
C ILE A 234 9.75 2.06 0.77
N CYS A 235 9.12 1.66 1.87
CA CYS A 235 9.62 0.61 2.74
C CYS A 235 8.56 -0.44 3.05
N ARG A 236 9.05 -1.60 3.51
CA ARG A 236 8.27 -2.70 4.03
C ARG A 236 8.43 -2.71 5.54
N LEU A 237 7.41 -2.26 6.25
CA LEU A 237 7.29 -2.42 7.69
C LEU A 237 6.75 -3.83 7.96
N ILE A 238 7.53 -4.64 8.66
CA ILE A 238 7.12 -5.97 9.07
C ILE A 238 6.44 -5.85 10.43
N CYS A 239 5.19 -6.26 10.49
CA CYS A 239 4.41 -6.36 11.71
C CYS A 239 4.17 -7.83 12.08
N VAL A 240 3.73 -8.07 13.31
CA VAL A 240 3.44 -9.43 13.79
C VAL A 240 2.08 -9.56 14.44
N THR A 241 1.48 -10.72 14.26
CA THR A 241 0.39 -11.22 15.11
C THR A 241 0.55 -12.71 15.40
N CYS A 242 0.09 -13.13 16.57
CA CYS A 242 -0.13 -14.55 16.87
C CYS A 242 -1.62 -14.90 16.98
N ASP A 243 -2.51 -13.99 16.58
CA ASP A 243 -3.94 -14.21 16.45
C ASP A 243 -4.26 -14.80 15.07
N GLU A 244 -4.60 -16.09 15.06
CA GLU A 244 -4.96 -16.83 13.86
C GLU A 244 -6.23 -16.30 13.20
N ASN A 245 -7.21 -15.85 13.98
CA ASN A 245 -8.47 -15.34 13.43
C ASN A 245 -8.22 -14.02 12.68
N LEU A 246 -7.39 -13.15 13.24
CA LEU A 246 -6.97 -11.92 12.58
C LEU A 246 -6.20 -12.21 11.30
N ALA A 247 -5.21 -13.10 11.35
CA ALA A 247 -4.40 -13.45 10.18
C ALA A 247 -5.26 -14.04 9.04
N ASN A 248 -6.18 -14.95 9.36
CA ASN A 248 -7.09 -15.54 8.38
C ASN A 248 -8.06 -14.51 7.79
N ARG A 249 -8.62 -13.61 8.62
CA ARG A 249 -9.49 -12.52 8.15
C ARG A 249 -8.75 -11.60 7.18
N LEU A 250 -7.54 -11.16 7.54
CA LEU A 250 -6.76 -10.26 6.69
C LEU A 250 -6.32 -10.93 5.39
N THR A 251 -5.98 -12.23 5.42
CA THR A 251 -5.68 -12.99 4.21
C THR A 251 -6.86 -12.97 3.24
N LEU A 252 -8.08 -13.21 3.74
CA LEU A 252 -9.29 -13.13 2.91
C LEU A 252 -9.54 -11.73 2.35
N LEU A 253 -9.31 -10.67 3.14
CA LEU A 253 -9.47 -9.29 2.68
C LEU A 253 -8.48 -8.94 1.56
N ILE A 254 -7.22 -9.39 1.67
CA ILE A 254 -6.20 -9.20 0.63
C ILE A 254 -6.56 -9.97 -0.64
N ASP A 255 -6.95 -11.25 -0.51
CA ASP A 255 -7.34 -12.08 -1.65
C ASP A 255 -8.54 -11.47 -2.39
N ASN A 256 -9.57 -11.03 -1.65
CA ASN A 256 -10.73 -10.35 -2.22
C ASN A 256 -10.32 -9.06 -2.95
N PHE A 257 -9.47 -8.23 -2.33
CA PHE A 257 -8.99 -6.99 -2.93
C PHE A 257 -8.27 -7.24 -4.25
N ILE A 258 -7.41 -8.26 -4.31
CA ILE A 258 -6.69 -8.62 -5.54
C ILE A 258 -7.70 -9.08 -6.61
N GLU A 259 -8.62 -9.98 -6.27
CA GLU A 259 -9.61 -10.52 -7.22
C GLU A 259 -10.50 -9.40 -7.80
N ILE A 260 -11.02 -8.50 -6.97
CA ILE A 260 -11.86 -7.38 -7.46
C ILE A 260 -11.05 -6.32 -8.20
N TYR A 261 -9.81 -6.06 -7.77
CA TYR A 261 -8.91 -5.12 -8.45
C TYR A 261 -8.66 -5.60 -9.87
N GLU A 262 -8.29 -6.88 -10.05
CA GLU A 262 -7.99 -7.45 -11.37
C GLU A 262 -9.22 -7.40 -12.28
N SER A 263 -10.39 -7.79 -11.77
CA SER A 263 -11.65 -7.73 -12.53
C SER A 263 -12.01 -6.30 -12.94
N THR A 264 -11.92 -5.34 -12.03
CA THR A 264 -12.18 -3.93 -12.30
C THR A 264 -11.15 -3.36 -13.27
N PHE A 265 -9.88 -3.74 -13.13
CA PHE A 265 -8.81 -3.32 -14.02
C PHE A 265 -9.10 -3.76 -15.47
N ASP A 266 -9.49 -5.02 -15.66
CA ASP A 266 -9.82 -5.56 -16.98
C ASP A 266 -11.06 -4.90 -17.58
N LYS A 267 -12.11 -4.69 -16.77
CA LYS A 267 -13.36 -4.03 -17.19
C LYS A 267 -13.13 -2.63 -17.74
N PHE A 268 -12.23 -1.86 -17.11
CA PHE A 268 -11.99 -0.47 -17.48
C PHE A 268 -10.79 -0.27 -18.41
N TYR A 269 -10.14 -1.33 -18.90
CA TYR A 269 -8.89 -1.28 -19.64
C TYR A 269 -8.86 -0.23 -20.77
N ASP A 270 -9.91 -0.15 -21.58
CA ASP A 270 -9.97 0.78 -22.72
C ASP A 270 -10.21 2.24 -22.29
N VAL A 271 -10.94 2.46 -21.20
CA VAL A 271 -11.21 3.81 -20.64
C VAL A 271 -9.91 4.44 -20.13
N LYS A 272 -9.03 3.64 -19.52
CA LYS A 272 -7.74 4.06 -18.93
C LYS A 272 -6.77 4.69 -19.93
N ARG A 273 -6.87 4.32 -21.21
CA ARG A 273 -5.99 4.86 -22.26
C ARG A 273 -6.17 6.36 -22.46
N LYS A 274 -7.33 6.90 -22.11
CA LYS A 274 -7.67 8.31 -22.32
C LYS A 274 -7.49 9.14 -21.04
N GLU A 275 -7.82 8.58 -19.88
CA GLU A 275 -7.76 9.29 -18.60
C GLU A 275 -7.83 8.28 -17.46
N LYS A 276 -6.88 8.35 -16.52
CA LYS A 276 -6.79 7.42 -15.39
C LYS A 276 -7.39 8.03 -14.13
N LEU A 277 -8.21 7.24 -13.44
CA LEU A 277 -8.73 7.60 -12.12
C LEU A 277 -7.61 7.40 -11.10
N VAL A 278 -7.44 8.34 -10.19
CA VAL A 278 -6.53 8.21 -9.05
C VAL A 278 -7.34 8.30 -7.76
N VAL A 279 -7.26 7.27 -6.93
CA VAL A 279 -7.92 7.24 -5.63
C VAL A 279 -6.87 6.97 -4.55
N ILE A 280 -6.92 7.75 -3.48
CA ILE A 280 -6.08 7.56 -2.29
C ILE A 280 -6.99 7.22 -1.13
N VAL A 281 -6.67 6.14 -0.42
CA VAL A 281 -7.28 5.80 0.87
C VAL A 281 -6.22 5.97 1.94
N SER A 282 -6.44 6.88 2.88
CA SER A 282 -5.44 7.28 3.86
C SER A 282 -6.05 7.57 5.24
N HIS A 283 -5.17 7.68 6.23
CA HIS A 283 -5.45 8.18 7.57
C HIS A 283 -4.84 9.58 7.72
N PRO A 284 -5.47 10.63 7.14
CA PRO A 284 -4.94 11.99 7.23
C PRO A 284 -4.74 12.35 8.70
N HIS A 285 -3.54 12.81 9.06
CA HIS A 285 -3.10 13.19 10.41
C HIS A 285 -3.36 12.13 11.49
N GLY A 286 -3.44 10.85 11.09
CA GLY A 286 -3.77 9.76 11.99
C GLY A 286 -5.25 9.71 12.41
N GLY A 287 -6.16 10.42 11.75
CA GLY A 287 -7.60 10.31 11.94
C GLY A 287 -8.21 9.06 11.30
N PRO A 288 -9.55 8.98 11.28
CA PRO A 288 -10.28 7.93 10.58
C PRO A 288 -9.96 7.87 9.08
N LYS A 289 -10.18 6.72 8.45
CA LYS A 289 -9.95 6.55 7.02
C LYS A 289 -10.79 7.52 6.19
N LYS A 290 -10.11 8.24 5.30
CA LYS A 290 -10.73 9.09 4.29
C LYS A 290 -10.27 8.71 2.89
N VAL A 291 -11.06 9.11 1.90
CA VAL A 291 -10.85 8.84 0.49
C VAL A 291 -10.78 10.16 -0.26
N THR A 292 -9.73 10.35 -1.06
CA THR A 292 -9.62 11.47 -2.01
C THR A 292 -9.57 10.92 -3.43
N ILE A 293 -10.23 11.62 -4.35
CA ILE A 293 -10.42 11.17 -5.74
C ILE A 293 -9.94 12.27 -6.68
N GLY A 294 -9.15 11.88 -7.67
CA GLY A 294 -8.61 12.78 -8.68
C GLY A 294 -8.24 12.05 -9.96
N LYS A 295 -7.35 12.67 -10.74
CA LYS A 295 -6.94 12.18 -12.06
C LYS A 295 -5.43 12.11 -12.13
N SER A 296 -4.92 11.18 -12.94
CA SER A 296 -3.49 11.16 -13.27
C SER A 296 -3.16 12.33 -14.19
N GLY A 297 -2.08 13.05 -13.89
CA GLY A 297 -1.40 13.97 -14.78
C GLY A 297 -0.27 13.29 -15.57
N GLU A 298 0.72 14.08 -15.95
CA GLU A 298 1.90 13.61 -16.67
C GLU A 298 2.78 12.69 -15.82
N GLN A 299 3.38 11.69 -16.47
CA GLN A 299 4.43 10.86 -15.86
C GLN A 299 5.77 11.48 -16.19
N ILE A 300 6.51 11.85 -15.15
CA ILE A 300 7.85 12.40 -15.28
C ILE A 300 8.84 11.28 -14.99
N LYS A 301 9.62 10.89 -16.00
CA LYS A 301 10.77 10.00 -15.78
C LYS A 301 11.85 10.76 -15.05
N VAL A 302 12.31 10.22 -13.93
CA VAL A 302 13.43 10.73 -13.16
C VAL A 302 14.71 10.02 -13.63
N SER A 303 15.85 10.65 -13.43
CA SER A 303 17.17 10.24 -13.94
C SER A 303 17.64 8.84 -13.52
N ASP A 304 17.02 8.24 -12.52
CA ASP A 304 17.34 6.93 -11.94
C ASP A 304 16.43 5.79 -12.43
N GLY A 305 15.58 6.05 -13.43
CA GLY A 305 14.61 5.08 -13.94
C GLY A 305 13.31 5.04 -13.15
N ASN A 306 13.19 5.81 -12.06
CA ASN A 306 11.92 5.99 -11.37
C ASN A 306 10.97 6.88 -12.19
N CYS A 307 9.68 6.67 -12.01
CA CYS A 307 8.64 7.52 -12.59
C CYS A 307 7.86 8.20 -11.47
N VAL A 308 7.79 9.53 -11.53
CA VAL A 308 6.90 10.33 -10.71
C VAL A 308 5.59 10.47 -11.46
N LEU A 309 4.49 10.16 -10.79
CA LEU A 309 3.16 10.39 -11.33
C LEU A 309 2.59 11.66 -10.73
N ALA A 310 2.39 12.69 -11.55
CA ALA A 310 1.57 13.82 -11.13
C ALA A 310 0.11 13.38 -11.01
N TYR A 311 -0.63 13.91 -10.04
CA TYR A 311 -2.06 13.66 -9.89
C TYR A 311 -2.75 14.87 -9.25
N THR A 312 -4.06 14.97 -9.45
CA THR A 312 -4.90 16.06 -8.90
C THR A 312 -5.59 15.70 -7.59
N THR A 313 -5.32 14.52 -7.06
CA THR A 313 -5.92 14.03 -5.82
C THR A 313 -5.35 14.77 -4.62
N ASP A 314 -6.21 15.26 -3.72
CA ASP A 314 -5.76 15.97 -2.53
C ASP A 314 -4.99 15.05 -1.57
N THR A 315 -3.84 15.55 -1.13
CA THR A 315 -2.95 14.93 -0.13
C THR A 315 -2.51 15.96 0.88
N CYS A 316 -2.21 15.53 2.09
CA CYS A 316 -1.59 16.35 3.13
C CYS A 316 -0.42 15.56 3.75
N PRO A 317 0.41 16.17 4.62
CA PRO A 317 1.50 15.44 5.28
C PRO A 317 0.98 14.24 6.09
N GLY A 318 -0.27 14.34 6.56
CA GLY A 318 -0.98 13.27 7.22
C GLY A 318 -1.34 12.05 6.36
N SER A 319 -1.38 12.18 5.03
CA SER A 319 -1.66 11.10 4.09
C SER A 319 -0.41 10.32 3.66
N THR A 320 0.78 10.68 4.14
CA THR A 320 2.06 10.07 3.76
C THR A 320 2.02 8.54 3.92
N GLY A 321 2.52 7.83 2.91
CA GLY A 321 2.58 6.35 2.89
C GLY A 321 1.28 5.67 2.45
N ALA A 322 0.22 6.42 2.13
CA ALA A 322 -1.01 5.88 1.60
C ALA A 322 -0.80 5.21 0.23
N PHE A 323 -1.55 4.15 -0.04
CA PHE A 323 -1.47 3.43 -1.30
C PHE A 323 -2.28 4.16 -2.39
N LEU A 324 -1.67 4.31 -3.56
CA LEU A 324 -2.28 4.94 -4.71
C LEU A 324 -3.01 3.90 -5.56
N TYR A 325 -4.34 3.95 -5.61
CA TYR A 325 -5.12 3.18 -6.56
C TYR A 325 -5.24 3.94 -7.87
N ILE A 326 -4.72 3.34 -8.94
CA ILE A 326 -4.83 3.89 -10.30
C ILE A 326 -5.65 2.92 -11.13
N LEU A 327 -6.76 3.43 -11.65
CA LEU A 327 -7.52 2.76 -12.70
C LEU A 327 -7.02 3.27 -14.03
#